data_AF-A0A3R7EYI7-F1
#
_entry.id   AF-A0A3R7EYI7-F1
#
_cell.length_a   1.000
_cell.length_b   1.000
_cell.length_c   1.000
_cell.angle_alpha   90.00
_cell.angle_beta   90.00
_cell.angle_gamma   90.00
#
_symmetry.space_group_name_H-M   'P 1'
#
loop_
_entity.id
_entity.type
_entity.pdbx_description
1 polymer ?
#
loop_
_entity_poly.entity_id
_entity_poly.type
_entity_poly.pdbx_seq_one_letter_code
_entity_poly.pdbx_strand_id
1 'polypeptide(L)'
;DTWAGKEAHWSGYQHDWHNITFDEPFTLFAKRTYHYEIITGSYPQIIHKPEHTTLDGSYINCTEFVDANGKTYTDWIPAIRIE
;
A
#
# COMPACT_ATOMS: atom_id res chain seq x y z
N ASP A 1 11.85 30.39 4.30
CA ASP A 1 11.99 28.92 4.39
C ASP A 1 11.11 28.33 3.30
N THR A 2 11.67 28.05 2.13
CA THR A 2 10.93 27.63 0.93
C THR A 2 11.44 26.25 0.52
N TRP A 3 11.13 25.24 1.33
CA TRP A 3 11.41 23.86 0.96
C TRP A 3 10.28 23.36 0.07
N ALA A 4 10.62 22.88 -1.13
CA ALA A 4 9.67 22.39 -2.11
C ALA A 4 9.19 20.95 -1.84
N GLY A 5 9.64 20.32 -0.74
CA GLY A 5 9.42 18.89 -0.50
C GLY A 5 10.44 18.00 -1.21
N LYS A 6 10.23 16.69 -1.12
CA LYS A 6 10.95 15.66 -1.88
C LYS A 6 9.93 14.65 -2.39
N GLU A 7 10.15 14.17 -3.60
CA GLU A 7 9.30 13.19 -4.27
C GLU A 7 10.14 11.97 -4.62
N ALA A 8 9.48 10.82 -4.67
CA ALA A 8 10.05 9.56 -5.13
C ALA A 8 8.97 8.86 -5.96
N HIS A 9 9.38 8.26 -7.07
CA HIS A 9 8.45 7.62 -8.00
C HIS A 9 8.67 6.13 -8.04
N TRP A 10 7.58 5.40 -8.17
CA TRP A 10 7.60 3.96 -8.34
C TRP A 10 7.40 3.61 -9.81
N SER A 11 8.36 2.89 -10.39
CA SER A 11 8.40 2.54 -11.82
C SER A 11 7.69 1.23 -12.16
N GLY A 12 6.91 0.67 -11.23
CA GLY A 12 6.12 -0.55 -11.40
C GLY A 12 6.66 -1.75 -10.63
N TYR A 13 5.86 -2.82 -10.55
CA TYR A 13 6.21 -4.02 -9.82
C TYR A 13 7.37 -4.76 -10.49
N GLN A 14 8.44 -4.98 -9.74
CA GLN A 14 9.53 -5.91 -10.10
C GLN A 14 9.45 -7.21 -9.27
N HIS A 15 8.91 -7.12 -8.06
CA HIS A 15 8.72 -8.21 -7.09
C HIS A 15 7.47 -7.93 -6.22
N ASP A 16 7.16 -8.85 -5.30
CA ASP A 16 5.99 -8.76 -4.40
C ASP A 16 6.05 -7.54 -3.45
N TRP A 17 7.26 -7.08 -3.10
CA TRP A 17 7.48 -5.86 -2.31
C TRP A 17 8.52 -4.96 -2.98
N HIS A 18 8.45 -3.66 -2.69
CA HIS A 18 9.40 -2.68 -3.21
C HIS A 18 9.60 -1.53 -2.22
N ASN A 19 10.86 -1.10 -2.08
CA ASN A 19 11.19 0.08 -1.30
C ASN A 19 11.21 1.31 -2.21
N ILE A 20 10.43 2.34 -1.87
CA ILE A 20 10.50 3.65 -2.51
C ILE A 20 11.51 4.46 -1.72
N THR A 21 12.65 4.75 -2.35
CA THR A 21 13.73 5.56 -1.75
C THR A 21 13.75 6.92 -2.44
N PHE A 22 13.93 7.98 -1.65
CA PHE A 22 14.14 9.32 -2.20
C PHE A 22 15.54 9.40 -2.81
N ASP A 23 15.63 9.91 -4.04
CA ASP A 23 16.89 10.03 -4.78
C ASP A 23 17.88 10.95 -4.06
N GLU A 24 17.38 11.93 -3.30
CA GLU A 24 18.19 12.86 -2.53
C GLU A 24 17.86 12.82 -1.03
N PRO A 25 18.88 12.77 -0.16
CA PRO A 25 18.66 12.83 1.28
C PRO A 25 18.13 14.20 1.71
N PHE A 26 17.34 14.22 2.77
CA PHE A 26 16.82 15.44 3.40
C PHE A 26 16.85 15.30 4.92
N THR A 27 16.97 16.44 5.60
CA THR A 27 17.09 16.48 7.07
C THR A 27 15.74 16.77 7.71
N LEU A 28 15.32 15.89 8.62
CA LEU A 28 14.21 16.15 9.53
C LEU A 28 14.76 16.77 10.81
N PHE A 29 14.21 17.92 11.21
CA PHE A 29 14.58 18.62 12.43
C PHE A 29 13.68 18.18 13.58
N ALA A 30 14.28 18.03 14.76
CA ALA A 30 13.54 17.71 15.98
C ALA A 30 12.44 18.75 16.26
N LYS A 31 11.29 18.26 16.78
CA LYS A 31 10.12 19.08 17.16
C LYS A 31 9.48 19.84 15.98
N ARG A 32 9.62 19.34 14.75
CA ARG A 32 8.87 19.81 13.58
C ARG A 32 7.89 18.75 13.12
N THR A 33 6.72 19.20 12.69
CA THR A 33 5.72 18.34 12.04
C THR A 33 5.94 18.40 10.54
N TYR A 34 5.97 17.23 9.91
CA TYR A 34 6.12 17.09 8.47
C TYR A 34 4.87 16.44 7.88
N HIS A 35 4.49 16.91 6.70
CA HIS A 35 3.44 16.29 5.90
C HIS A 35 4.08 15.42 4.84
N TYR A 36 3.57 14.20 4.68
CA TYR A 36 3.90 13.31 3.57
C TYR A 36 2.60 12.88 2.92
N GLU A 37 2.63 12.78 1.60
CA GLU A 37 1.51 12.32 0.79
C GLU A 37 1.97 11.12 -0.03
N ILE A 38 1.17 10.05 -0.06
CA ILE A 38 1.41 8.87 -0.89
C ILE A 38 0.26 8.78 -1.88
N ILE A 39 0.57 8.99 -3.16
CA ILE A 39 -0.41 8.92 -4.24
C ILE A 39 -0.28 7.55 -4.90
N THR A 40 -1.29 6.69 -4.72
CA THR A 40 -1.31 5.36 -5.34
C THR A 40 -2.24 5.34 -6.55
N GLY A 41 -1.79 4.70 -7.63
CA GLY A 41 -2.65 4.41 -8.78
C GLY A 41 -3.55 3.23 -8.44
N SER A 42 -4.84 3.48 -8.25
CA SER A 42 -5.92 2.49 -8.09
C SER A 42 -5.55 1.28 -7.22
N TYR A 43 -5.93 1.31 -5.95
CA TYR A 43 -6.13 0.06 -5.21
C TYR A 43 -7.24 -0.71 -5.93
N PRO A 44 -6.99 -1.87 -6.58
CA PRO A 44 -8.09 -2.66 -7.12
C PRO A 44 -9.07 -2.90 -5.97
N GLN A 45 -10.37 -2.86 -6.24
CA GLN A 45 -11.36 -3.13 -5.19
C GLN A 45 -11.16 -4.56 -4.71
N ILE A 46 -10.43 -4.74 -3.61
CA ILE A 46 -10.18 -6.04 -3.04
C ILE A 46 -11.42 -6.44 -2.25
N ILE A 47 -12.01 -7.56 -2.65
CA ILE A 47 -13.12 -8.17 -1.92
C ILE A 47 -12.52 -8.90 -0.72
N HIS A 48 -12.38 -8.20 0.40
CA HIS A 48 -12.01 -8.81 1.69
C HIS A 48 -13.25 -9.35 2.40
N LYS A 49 -13.90 -10.35 1.79
CA LYS A 49 -15.04 -11.06 2.38
C LYS A 49 -14.91 -12.55 2.08
N PRO A 50 -15.30 -13.44 3.02
CA PRO A 50 -15.39 -14.86 2.75
C PRO A 50 -16.32 -15.16 1.58
N GLU A 51 -17.37 -14.36 1.39
CA GLU A 51 -18.39 -14.61 0.38
C GLU A 51 -18.72 -13.34 -0.40
N HIS A 52 -18.83 -13.45 -1.72
CA HIS A 52 -19.25 -12.36 -2.60
C HIS A 52 -19.97 -12.88 -3.84
N THR A 53 -21.12 -12.27 -4.15
CA THR A 53 -21.83 -12.51 -5.41
C THR A 53 -21.54 -11.37 -6.36
N THR A 54 -21.00 -11.68 -7.53
CA THR A 54 -20.69 -10.70 -8.59
C THR A 54 -21.97 -10.23 -9.29
N LEU A 55 -21.86 -9.15 -10.07
CA LEU A 55 -23.00 -8.55 -10.77
C LEU A 55 -23.69 -9.48 -11.79
N ASP A 56 -22.95 -10.46 -12.32
CA ASP A 56 -23.45 -11.48 -13.23
C ASP A 56 -24.04 -12.71 -12.49
N GLY A 57 -24.05 -12.71 -11.16
CA GLY A 57 -24.61 -13.77 -10.33
C GLY A 57 -23.63 -14.89 -9.96
N SER A 58 -22.36 -14.81 -10.36
CA SER A 58 -21.34 -15.77 -9.92
C SER A 58 -21.07 -15.64 -8.43
N TYR A 59 -20.80 -16.77 -7.76
CA TYR A 59 -20.51 -16.79 -6.32
C TYR A 59 -19.03 -17.10 -6.08
N ILE A 60 -18.38 -16.21 -5.34
CA ILE A 60 -17.00 -16.32 -4.91
C ILE A 60 -16.99 -16.70 -3.43
N ASN A 61 -16.32 -17.80 -3.11
CA ASN A 61 -16.06 -18.25 -1.74
C ASN A 61 -14.55 -18.28 -1.48
N CYS A 62 -14.09 -17.47 -0.53
CA CYS A 62 -12.72 -17.38 -0.08
C CYS A 62 -12.57 -18.17 1.23
N THR A 63 -11.83 -19.27 1.18
CA THR A 63 -11.55 -20.09 2.37
C THR A 63 -10.48 -19.47 3.25
N GLU A 64 -9.43 -18.93 2.64
CA GLU A 64 -8.29 -18.30 3.31
C GLU A 64 -7.72 -17.18 2.45
N PHE A 65 -7.34 -16.09 3.10
CA PHE A 65 -6.62 -15.00 2.47
C PHE A 65 -5.25 -14.88 3.13
N VAL A 66 -4.19 -15.24 2.42
CA VAL A 66 -2.81 -15.33 2.95
C VAL A 66 -1.91 -14.38 2.17
N ASP A 67 -1.14 -13.55 2.88
CA ASP A 67 -0.16 -12.66 2.25
C ASP A 67 1.14 -13.39 1.84
N ALA A 68 2.03 -12.69 1.15
CA ALA A 68 3.33 -13.23 0.73
C ALA A 68 4.25 -13.64 1.90
N ASN A 69 3.94 -13.20 3.13
CA ASN A 69 4.66 -13.59 4.35
C ASN A 69 4.02 -14.78 5.08
N GLY A 70 2.97 -15.39 4.51
CA GLY A 70 2.26 -16.52 5.10
C GLY A 70 1.28 -16.15 6.21
N LYS A 71 0.91 -14.87 6.35
CA LYS A 71 -0.05 -14.44 7.37
C LYS A 71 -1.47 -14.45 6.80
N THR A 72 -2.40 -15.03 7.57
CA THR A 72 -3.82 -15.09 7.22
C THR A 72 -4.56 -13.85 7.71
N TYR A 73 -5.51 -13.37 6.90
CA TYR A 73 -6.35 -12.22 7.21
C TYR A 73 -7.81 -12.53 6.91
N THR A 74 -8.70 -11.97 7.73
CA THR A 74 -10.15 -12.15 7.60
C THR A 74 -10.87 -10.87 7.19
N ASP A 75 -10.22 -9.71 7.28
CA ASP A 75 -10.82 -8.39 7.09
C ASP A 75 -9.91 -7.38 6.38
N TRP A 76 -8.65 -7.25 6.79
CA TRP A 76 -7.75 -6.20 6.34
C TRP A 76 -6.30 -6.66 6.23
N ILE A 77 -5.64 -6.30 5.12
CA ILE A 77 -4.20 -6.50 4.94
C ILE A 77 -3.49 -5.15 4.94
N PRO A 78 -2.43 -4.97 5.75
CA PRO A 78 -1.59 -3.78 5.68
C PRO A 78 -0.90 -3.69 4.31
N ALA A 79 -1.30 -2.72 3.48
CA ALA A 79 -0.70 -2.50 2.17
C ALA A 79 0.54 -1.57 2.19
N ILE A 80 0.68 -0.77 3.26
CA ILE A 80 1.77 0.21 3.41
C ILE A 80 2.33 0.11 4.83
N ARG A 81 3.66 0.11 4.93
CA ARG A 81 4.41 0.25 6.17
C ARG A 81 5.39 1.40 6.03
N ILE A 82 5.56 2.17 7.11
CA ILE A 82 6.58 3.22 7.22
C ILE A 82 7.64 2.69 8.17
N GLU A 83 8.90 2.69 7.73
CA GLU A 83 10.07 2.26 8.50
C GLU A 83 11.10 3.39 8.56
#